data_AF-A0A8S4R3L7-F1
#
_entry.id   AF-A0A8S4R3L7-F1
#
_cell.length_a   1.000
_cell.length_b   1.000
_cell.length_c   1.000
_cell.angle_alpha   90.00
_cell.angle_beta   90.00
_cell.angle_gamma   90.00
#
_symmetry.space_group_name_H-M   'P 1'
#
loop_
_entity.id
_entity.type
_entity.pdbx_description
1 polymer ?
#
loop_
_entity_poly.entity_id
_entity_poly.type
_entity_poly.pdbx_seq_one_letter_code
_entity_poly.pdbx_strand_id
1 'polypeptide(L)'
;MFIISFMAAINFIEYTCSFIPKFSISIQTRYEDNNGTTENCLGLTQEEQELREVDFMDIAFDEIKPHHYKESEDPKLYKSEKSGRGPLIEGWRDTQKPIMCCYKVVNAKFEVWGLQTKVEEYVQVVCT
;
A
#
# COMPACT_ATOMS: atom_id res chain seq x y z
N MET A 1 -6.93 -25.73 -3.47
CA MET A 1 -6.11 -25.52 -2.25
C MET A 1 -4.69 -25.25 -2.70
N PHE A 2 -4.38 -23.99 -2.99
CA PHE A 2 -3.00 -23.58 -3.25
C PHE A 2 -2.47 -23.03 -1.94
N ILE A 3 -1.80 -23.88 -1.16
CA ILE A 3 -0.89 -23.40 -0.12
C ILE A 3 0.33 -22.89 -0.88
N ILE A 4 0.31 -21.62 -1.25
CA ILE A 4 1.56 -20.95 -1.58
C ILE A 4 2.12 -20.52 -0.23
N SER A 5 2.92 -21.39 0.38
CA SER A 5 3.80 -21.00 1.47
C SER A 5 4.90 -20.12 0.88
N PHE A 6 4.58 -18.87 0.52
CA PHE A 6 5.61 -17.86 0.38
C PHE A 6 6.08 -17.59 1.81
N MET A 7 7.30 -18.04 2.10
CA MET A 7 8.09 -17.43 3.17
C MET A 7 7.89 -15.91 3.09
N ALA A 8 7.67 -15.26 4.23
CA ALA A 8 7.49 -13.82 4.38
C ALA A 8 8.76 -13.06 3.96
N ALA A 9 9.12 -13.15 2.68
CA ALA A 9 10.23 -12.43 2.09
C ALA A 9 9.76 -10.99 1.88
N ILE A 10 10.50 -10.07 2.49
CA ILE A 10 10.37 -8.66 2.20
C ILE A 10 10.83 -8.46 0.74
N ASN A 11 9.94 -7.93 -0.10
CA ASN A 11 10.29 -7.56 -1.46
C ASN A 11 10.80 -6.12 -1.46
N PHE A 12 11.93 -5.89 -2.11
CA PHE A 12 12.56 -4.58 -2.25
C PHE A 12 12.58 -4.17 -3.71
N ILE A 13 12.05 -2.99 -4.02
CA ILE A 13 12.06 -2.40 -5.36
C ILE A 13 12.67 -1.01 -5.26
N GLU A 14 13.62 -0.72 -6.15
CA GLU A 14 14.26 0.59 -6.24
C GLU A 14 14.13 1.17 -7.65
N TYR A 15 13.66 2.42 -7.70
CA TYR A 15 13.57 3.22 -8.92
C TYR A 15 14.56 4.37 -8.85
N THR A 16 15.37 4.53 -9.90
CA THR A 16 16.31 5.64 -10.03
C THR A 16 16.15 6.30 -11.40
N CYS A 17 16.50 7.58 -11.51
CA CYS A 17 16.47 8.32 -12.77
C CYS A 17 17.83 8.96 -13.03
N SER A 18 18.51 8.57 -14.10
CA SER A 18 19.83 9.10 -14.45
C SER A 18 19.82 10.59 -14.85
N PHE A 19 18.68 11.11 -15.29
CA PHE A 19 18.52 12.51 -15.69
C PHE A 19 18.23 13.45 -14.52
N ILE A 20 17.75 12.90 -13.40
CA ILE A 20 17.39 13.68 -12.22
C ILE A 20 18.39 13.30 -11.13
N PRO A 21 19.42 14.13 -10.89
CA PRO A 21 20.46 13.78 -9.95
C PRO A 21 19.87 13.53 -8.56
N LYS A 22 20.24 12.39 -7.98
CA LYS A 22 19.90 12.01 -6.60
C LYS A 22 18.40 11.87 -6.33
N PHE A 23 17.64 11.44 -7.34
CA PHE A 23 16.28 10.95 -7.16
C PHE A 23 16.25 9.43 -7.03
N SER A 24 15.67 8.94 -5.93
CA SER A 24 15.35 7.52 -5.79
C SER A 24 14.02 7.31 -5.06
N ILE A 25 13.34 6.22 -5.43
CA ILE A 25 12.19 5.71 -4.70
C ILE A 25 12.50 4.27 -4.32
N SER A 26 12.41 3.95 -3.04
CA SER A 26 12.48 2.59 -2.53
C SER A 26 11.12 2.18 -1.99
N ILE A 27 10.64 1.01 -2.41
CA ILE A 27 9.40 0.42 -1.90
C ILE A 27 9.75 -0.95 -1.31
N GLN A 28 9.51 -1.09 -0.02
CA GLN A 28 9.57 -2.36 0.69
C GLN A 28 8.17 -2.89 0.87
N THR A 29 7.95 -4.17 0.59
CA THR A 29 6.62 -4.78 0.71
C THR A 29 6.67 -6.12 1.42
N ARG A 30 5.74 -6.31 2.35
CA ARG A 30 5.49 -7.59 3.01
C ARG A 30 3.99 -7.89 3.05
N TYR A 31 3.65 -9.16 2.89
CA TYR A 31 2.28 -9.65 2.95
C TYR A 31 2.10 -10.49 4.21
N GLU A 32 1.00 -10.29 4.93
CA GLU A 32 0.63 -11.13 6.07
C GLU A 32 -0.86 -11.47 6.05
N ASP A 33 -1.22 -12.64 6.55
CA ASP A 33 -2.61 -13.13 6.63
C ASP A 33 -3.36 -12.52 7.82
N ASN A 34 -3.39 -11.19 7.88
CA ASN A 34 -4.10 -10.39 8.87
C ASN A 34 -4.82 -9.20 8.20
N ASN A 35 -5.50 -8.39 9.01
CA ASN A 35 -6.26 -7.21 8.59
C ASN A 35 -5.50 -5.89 8.84
N GLY A 36 -4.16 -5.90 8.83
CA GLY A 36 -3.36 -4.68 9.05
C GLY A 36 -2.92 -4.45 10.50
N THR A 37 -2.93 -5.49 11.33
CA THR A 37 -2.67 -5.37 12.78
C THR A 37 -1.20 -5.40 13.19
N THR A 38 -0.27 -5.70 12.28
CA THR A 38 1.16 -5.80 12.62
C THR A 38 1.85 -4.45 12.45
N GLU A 39 2.28 -3.83 13.55
CA GLU A 39 2.79 -2.45 13.54
C GLU A 39 4.11 -2.25 12.77
N ASN A 40 5.03 -3.22 12.83
CA ASN A 40 6.38 -3.13 12.26
C ASN A 40 6.83 -4.45 11.60
N CYS A 41 6.04 -4.96 10.66
CA CYS A 41 6.35 -6.23 9.97
C CYS A 41 7.59 -6.15 9.06
N LEU A 42 8.00 -4.94 8.66
CA LEU A 42 9.15 -4.68 7.79
C LEU A 42 10.46 -4.45 8.56
N GLY A 43 10.43 -4.43 9.89
CA GLY A 43 11.63 -4.35 10.71
C GLY A 43 12.32 -2.99 10.66
N LEU A 44 11.54 -1.91 10.55
CA LEU A 44 12.04 -0.53 10.63
C LEU A 44 12.69 -0.29 12.00
N THR A 45 13.75 0.53 12.01
CA THR A 45 14.38 1.04 13.23
C THR A 45 13.41 1.94 14.00
N GLN A 46 13.75 2.28 15.25
CA GLN A 46 12.93 3.20 16.04
C GLN A 46 12.86 4.60 15.40
N GLU A 47 13.99 5.10 14.91
CA GLU A 47 14.06 6.41 14.23
C GLU A 47 13.18 6.45 12.98
N GLU A 48 13.23 5.41 12.13
CA GLU A 48 12.37 5.31 10.96
C GLU A 48 10.87 5.23 11.34
N GLN A 49 10.54 4.57 12.46
CA GLN A 49 9.16 4.51 12.94
C GLN A 49 8.64 5.81 13.53
N GLU A 50 9.52 6.66 14.07
CA GLU A 50 9.17 7.99 14.58
C GLU A 50 8.97 8.99 13.44
N LEU A 51 9.70 8.82 12.33
CA LEU A 51 9.60 9.68 11.14
C LEU A 51 8.50 9.28 10.16
N ARG A 52 8.06 8.02 10.18
CA ARG A 52 7.05 7.54 9.22
C ARG A 52 5.66 8.11 9.51
N GLU A 53 4.90 8.25 8.44
CA GLU A 53 3.45 8.37 8.49
C GLU A 53 2.83 7.01 8.14
N VAL A 54 1.73 6.64 8.81
CA VAL A 54 1.01 5.39 8.56
C VAL A 54 -0.35 5.70 7.96
N ASP A 55 -0.57 5.24 6.74
CA ASP A 55 -1.84 5.35 6.03
C ASP A 55 -2.52 3.96 5.89
N PHE A 56 -3.83 3.93 6.10
CA PHE A 56 -4.65 2.72 6.12
C PHE A 56 -5.68 2.70 4.98
N MET A 57 -5.22 2.39 3.77
CA MET A 57 -6.09 2.31 2.58
C MET A 57 -7.28 1.36 2.71
N ASP A 58 -8.50 1.87 2.52
CA ASP A 58 -9.74 1.12 2.37
C ASP A 58 -10.23 1.09 0.91
N ILE A 59 -10.04 -0.06 0.27
CA ILE A 59 -10.42 -0.28 -1.13
C ILE A 59 -11.92 -0.08 -1.43
N ALA A 60 -12.79 -0.07 -0.42
CA ALA A 60 -14.24 0.08 -0.60
C ALA A 60 -14.73 1.48 -0.23
N PHE A 61 -14.14 2.09 0.81
CA PHE A 61 -14.70 3.28 1.46
C PHE A 61 -13.83 4.54 1.40
N ASP A 62 -12.59 4.45 0.91
CA ASP A 62 -11.80 5.65 0.64
C ASP A 62 -12.41 6.48 -0.51
N GLU A 63 -12.18 7.79 -0.47
CA GLU A 63 -12.68 8.70 -1.50
C GLU A 63 -11.94 8.49 -2.82
N ILE A 64 -12.69 8.14 -3.86
CA ILE A 64 -12.15 8.01 -5.22
C ILE A 64 -12.53 9.26 -6.01
N LYS A 65 -11.53 9.91 -6.63
CA LYS A 65 -11.77 11.05 -7.52
C LYS A 65 -12.75 10.64 -8.63
N PRO A 66 -13.77 11.45 -8.97
CA PRO A 66 -14.84 11.06 -9.89
C PRO A 66 -14.36 10.55 -11.26
N HIS A 67 -13.23 11.05 -11.77
CA HIS A 67 -12.67 10.62 -13.06
C HIS A 67 -11.93 9.27 -13.01
N HIS A 68 -11.57 8.77 -11.83
CA HIS A 68 -11.01 7.43 -11.65
C HIS A 68 -12.08 6.40 -11.29
N TYR A 69 -13.25 6.82 -10.83
CA TYR A 69 -14.32 5.91 -10.44
C TYR A 69 -14.90 5.17 -11.66
N LYS A 70 -15.05 3.86 -11.52
CA LYS A 70 -15.81 3.02 -12.44
C LYS A 70 -16.67 2.07 -11.62
N GLU A 71 -17.97 2.08 -11.88
CA GLU A 71 -18.94 1.23 -11.19
C GLU A 71 -18.59 -0.26 -11.31
N SER A 72 -18.08 -0.69 -12.47
CA SER A 72 -17.65 -2.08 -12.71
C SER A 72 -16.44 -2.53 -11.88
N GLU A 73 -15.71 -1.57 -11.28
CA GLU A 73 -14.53 -1.80 -10.45
C GLU A 73 -14.84 -1.56 -8.96
N ASP A 74 -16.07 -1.18 -8.59
CA ASP A 74 -16.46 -0.86 -7.20
C ASP A 74 -16.65 -2.12 -6.34
N PRO A 75 -15.81 -2.35 -5.31
CA PRO A 75 -15.93 -3.51 -4.42
C PRO A 75 -17.22 -3.54 -3.58
N LYS A 76 -17.90 -2.41 -3.40
CA LYS A 76 -19.20 -2.31 -2.71
C LYS A 76 -20.35 -2.85 -3.54
N LEU A 77 -20.17 -2.95 -4.85
CA LEU A 77 -21.19 -3.44 -5.80
C LEU A 77 -20.83 -4.82 -6.34
N TYR A 78 -19.54 -5.12 -6.45
CA TYR A 78 -19.06 -6.36 -7.03
C TYR A 78 -19.28 -7.57 -6.13
N LYS A 79 -19.81 -8.65 -6.70
CA LYS A 79 -19.85 -9.99 -6.09
C LYS A 79 -19.26 -11.03 -7.02
N SER A 80 -18.31 -11.80 -6.52
CA SER A 80 -17.69 -12.89 -7.28
C SER A 80 -18.65 -14.08 -7.39
N GLU A 81 -19.03 -14.47 -8.61
CA GLU A 81 -19.87 -15.66 -8.84
C GLU A 81 -19.15 -16.96 -8.43
N LYS A 82 -17.83 -17.02 -8.63
CA LYS A 82 -17.03 -18.24 -8.39
C LYS A 82 -16.76 -18.47 -6.90
N SER A 83 -16.47 -17.42 -6.15
CA SER A 83 -16.05 -17.52 -4.74
C SER A 83 -17.13 -17.07 -3.75
N GLY A 84 -18.16 -16.38 -4.22
CA GLY A 84 -19.19 -15.78 -3.38
C GLY A 84 -18.74 -14.54 -2.60
N ARG A 85 -17.48 -14.10 -2.71
CA ARG A 85 -16.95 -12.92 -2.02
C ARG A 85 -17.61 -11.63 -2.50
N GLY A 86 -17.74 -10.68 -1.59
CA GLY A 86 -18.39 -9.40 -1.82
C GLY A 86 -19.92 -9.50 -1.85
N PRO A 87 -20.62 -8.37 -1.97
CA PRO A 87 -20.06 -7.00 -1.93
C PRO A 87 -19.41 -6.67 -0.57
N LEU A 88 -18.43 -5.76 -0.58
CA LEU A 88 -17.82 -5.26 0.64
C LEU A 88 -18.77 -4.24 1.30
N ILE A 89 -19.00 -4.42 2.60
CA ILE A 89 -19.82 -3.53 3.44
C ILE A 89 -18.95 -2.89 4.53
N GLU A 90 -19.49 -1.92 5.25
CA GLU A 90 -18.79 -1.31 6.38
C GLU A 90 -18.32 -2.39 7.39
N GLY A 91 -17.07 -2.29 7.85
CA GLY A 91 -16.46 -3.30 8.71
C GLY A 91 -16.02 -4.59 7.98
N TRP A 92 -15.91 -4.58 6.65
CA TRP A 92 -15.51 -5.77 5.88
C TRP A 92 -14.15 -6.35 6.31
N ARG A 93 -13.22 -5.51 6.77
CA ARG A 93 -11.87 -5.96 7.20
C ARG A 93 -11.92 -7.00 8.32
N ASP A 94 -12.95 -6.97 9.17
CA ASP A 94 -13.10 -7.89 10.30
C ASP A 94 -13.97 -9.11 9.98
N THR A 95 -14.84 -9.00 8.98
CA THR A 95 -15.84 -10.04 8.64
C THR A 95 -15.44 -10.90 7.45
N GLN A 96 -14.64 -10.38 6.51
CA GLN A 96 -14.23 -11.12 5.32
C GLN A 96 -13.09 -12.09 5.62
N LYS A 97 -13.23 -13.34 5.15
CA LYS A 97 -12.19 -14.36 5.21
C LYS A 97 -12.12 -15.15 3.90
N PRO A 98 -10.93 -15.59 3.48
CA PRO A 98 -9.62 -15.20 4.01
C PRO A 98 -9.31 -13.73 3.71
N ILE A 99 -8.46 -13.13 4.54
CA ILE A 99 -7.96 -11.75 4.39
C ILE A 99 -6.44 -11.74 4.48
N MET A 100 -5.82 -10.82 3.77
CA MET A 100 -4.40 -10.53 3.82
C MET A 100 -4.20 -9.02 3.78
N CYS A 101 -3.11 -8.54 4.36
CA CYS A 101 -2.68 -7.16 4.32
C CYS A 101 -1.34 -7.05 3.59
N CYS A 102 -1.22 -6.04 2.73
CA CYS A 102 0.02 -5.64 2.09
C CYS A 102 0.57 -4.42 2.83
N TYR A 103 1.68 -4.60 3.52
CA TYR A 103 2.40 -3.53 4.20
C TYR A 103 3.44 -2.99 3.24
N LYS A 104 3.36 -1.69 2.93
CA LYS A 104 4.32 -0.99 2.08
C LYS A 104 5.00 0.12 2.85
N VAL A 105 6.33 0.17 2.80
CA VAL A 105 7.11 1.33 3.22
C VAL A 105 7.70 1.96 1.98
N VAL A 106 7.34 3.22 1.74
CA VAL A 106 7.78 4.01 0.61
C VAL A 106 8.77 5.08 1.10
N ASN A 107 10.00 5.02 0.62
CA ASN A 107 11.01 6.03 0.86
C ASN A 107 11.28 6.77 -0.45
N ALA A 108 11.10 8.08 -0.46
CA ALA A 108 11.42 8.95 -1.57
C ALA A 108 12.58 9.85 -1.15
N LYS A 109 13.61 9.92 -2.00
CA LYS A 109 14.76 10.79 -1.79
C LYS A 109 14.95 11.68 -3.00
N PHE A 110 14.97 12.99 -2.78
CA PHE A 110 15.13 13.97 -3.85
C PHE A 110 15.96 15.19 -3.39
N GLU A 111 17.27 15.14 -3.61
CA GLU A 111 18.19 16.19 -3.15
C GLU A 111 18.34 17.36 -4.15
N VAL A 112 17.23 18.00 -4.52
CA VAL A 112 17.24 19.20 -5.39
C VAL A 112 16.73 20.42 -4.64
N TRP A 113 17.56 21.47 -4.61
CA TRP A 113 17.26 22.71 -3.89
C TRP A 113 15.97 23.36 -4.40
N GLY A 114 15.11 23.76 -3.46
CA GLY A 114 13.83 24.43 -3.74
C GLY A 114 12.70 23.51 -4.21
N LEU A 115 12.96 22.22 -4.45
CA LEU A 115 11.96 21.26 -4.94
C LEU A 115 11.85 19.97 -4.12
N GLN A 116 12.77 19.73 -3.17
CA GLN A 116 12.82 18.51 -2.34
C GLN A 116 11.45 18.11 -1.78
N THR A 117 10.92 18.88 -0.83
CA THR A 117 9.68 18.58 -0.11
C THR A 117 8.50 18.31 -1.04
N LYS A 118 8.30 19.18 -2.04
CA LYS A 118 7.17 19.08 -2.97
C LYS A 118 7.20 17.80 -3.80
N VAL A 119 8.38 17.35 -4.22
CA VAL A 119 8.51 16.11 -5.02
C VAL A 119 8.42 14.87 -4.12
N GLU A 120 9.04 14.89 -2.94
CA GLU A 120 8.96 13.77 -1.99
C GLU A 120 7.50 13.55 -1.53
N GLU A 121 6.77 14.61 -1.18
CA GLU A 121 5.33 14.55 -0.87
C GLU A 121 4.50 14.03 -2.05
N TYR A 122 4.81 14.48 -3.27
CA TYR A 122 4.12 14.00 -4.46
C TYR A 122 4.34 12.50 -4.68
N VAL A 123 5.55 11.98 -4.41
CA VAL A 123 5.82 10.54 -4.48
C VAL A 123 4.99 9.79 -3.46
N GLN A 124 4.85 10.29 -2.23
CA GLN A 124 4.00 9.64 -1.22
C GLN A 124 2.57 9.48 -1.76
N VAL A 125 1.93 10.56 -2.23
CA VAL A 125 0.57 10.54 -2.80
C VAL A 125 0.39 9.57 -3.98
N VAL A 126 1.44 9.29 -4.74
CA VAL A 126 1.36 8.41 -5.92
C VAL A 126 1.66 6.95 -5.59
N CYS A 127 2.45 6.70 -4.54
CA CYS A 127 2.95 5.37 -4.19
C CYS A 127 2.22 4.71 -3.01
N THR A 128 1.59 5.50 -2.16
CA THR A 128 0.65 5.04 -1.12
C THR A 128 -0.76 5.13 -1.67
#